data_AF-A0A965F016-F1
#
_entry.id   AF-A0A965F016-F1
#
_cell.length_a   1.000
_cell.length_b   1.000
_cell.length_c   1.000
_cell.angle_alpha   90.00
_cell.angle_beta   90.00
_cell.angle_gamma   90.00
#
_symmetry.space_group_name_H-M   'P 1'
#
loop_
_entity.id
_entity.type
_entity.pdbx_description
1 polymer ?
#
loop_
_entity_poly.entity_id
_entity_poly.type
_entity_poly.pdbx_seq_one_letter_code
_entity_poly.pdbx_strand_id
1 'polypeptide(L)' 'AELDSLDIDTDLDEAVAVVEWGEGLAERLAQRHLDVTLQRVPDSDIRTATWRWSRR' A
#
# COMPACT_ATOMS: atom_id res chain seq x y z
N ALA A 1 15.49 -6.02 -7.08
CA ALA A 1 15.65 -6.48 -8.48
C ALA A 1 14.76 -7.71 -8.72
N GLU A 2 13.49 -7.63 -8.37
CA GLU A 2 12.50 -8.71 -8.57
C GLU A 2 11.10 -8.14 -8.93
N LEU A 3 10.86 -6.84 -8.65
CA LEU A 3 9.64 -6.11 -9.01
C LEU A 3 9.73 -5.38 -10.35
N ASP A 4 10.94 -5.12 -10.87
CA ASP A 4 11.13 -4.51 -12.19
C ASP A 4 10.84 -5.49 -13.34
N SER A 5 10.61 -6.78 -13.02
CA SER A 5 10.26 -7.84 -13.99
C SER A 5 8.78 -8.21 -13.98
N LEU A 6 7.97 -7.59 -13.11
CA LEU A 6 6.53 -7.80 -13.04
C LEU A 6 5.86 -6.58 -13.68
N ASP A 7 5.16 -6.77 -14.80
CA ASP A 7 4.43 -5.73 -15.55
C ASP A 7 3.18 -5.27 -14.78
N ILE A 8 3.41 -4.72 -13.60
CA ILE A 8 2.37 -4.22 -12.69
C ILE A 8 1.85 -2.85 -13.17
N ASP A 9 2.62 -2.12 -13.97
CA ASP A 9 2.27 -0.77 -14.42
C ASP A 9 1.00 -0.78 -15.28
N THR A 10 0.85 -1.76 -16.17
CA THR A 10 -0.31 -1.85 -17.08
C THR A 10 -1.59 -2.30 -16.36
N ASP A 11 -1.47 -3.20 -15.36
CA ASP A 11 -2.62 -3.70 -14.60
C ASP A 11 -3.09 -2.69 -13.53
N LEU A 12 -2.21 -1.83 -13.00
CA LEU A 12 -2.56 -0.83 -11.98
C LEU A 12 -3.52 0.25 -12.47
N ASP A 13 -3.57 0.53 -13.76
CA ASP A 13 -4.52 1.49 -14.33
C ASP A 13 -5.98 0.99 -14.23
N GLU A 14 -6.18 -0.34 -14.15
CA GLU A 14 -7.50 -0.98 -14.04
C GLU A 14 -7.69 -1.76 -12.72
N ALA A 15 -6.66 -1.86 -11.87
CA ALA A 15 -6.66 -2.66 -10.66
C ALA A 15 -6.11 -1.92 -9.43
N VAL A 16 -6.54 -2.37 -8.24
CA VAL A 16 -6.01 -1.89 -6.96
C VAL A 16 -4.97 -2.88 -6.46
N ALA A 17 -3.69 -2.49 -6.45
CA ALA A 17 -2.66 -3.26 -5.75
C ALA A 17 -2.65 -2.94 -4.25
N VAL A 18 -2.63 -4.00 -3.44
CA VAL A 18 -2.44 -3.90 -1.99
C VAL A 18 -1.06 -4.45 -1.66
N VAL A 19 -0.20 -3.60 -1.09
CA VAL A 19 1.14 -3.98 -0.66
C VAL A 19 1.12 -4.19 0.85
N GLU A 20 1.07 -5.44 1.29
CA GLU A 20 1.21 -5.79 2.69
C GLU A 20 2.70 -5.90 3.05
N TRP A 21 3.24 -4.81 3.61
CA TRP A 21 4.55 -4.72 4.27
C TRP A 21 5.79 -4.89 3.38
N GLY A 22 6.16 -3.79 2.74
CA GLY A 22 7.53 -3.50 2.28
C GLY A 22 7.71 -1.99 2.19
N GLU A 23 8.23 -1.37 3.25
CA GLU A 23 8.61 0.05 3.23
C GLU A 23 9.44 0.34 1.96
N GLY A 24 9.11 1.38 1.21
CA GLY A 24 9.80 1.77 -0.03
C GLY A 24 9.34 1.09 -1.33
N LEU A 25 8.37 0.17 -1.31
CA LEU A 25 7.84 -0.44 -2.53
C LEU A 25 6.66 0.33 -3.15
N ALA A 26 5.65 0.70 -2.35
CA ALA A 26 4.46 1.40 -2.85
C ALA A 26 4.80 2.75 -3.51
N GLU A 27 5.83 3.42 -3.01
CA GLU A 27 6.34 4.70 -3.53
C GLU A 27 6.96 4.61 -4.93
N ARG A 28 7.35 3.39 -5.35
CA ARG A 28 7.84 3.10 -6.70
C ARG A 28 6.70 2.72 -7.65
N LEU A 29 5.60 2.16 -7.11
CA LEU A 29 4.48 1.63 -7.90
C LEU A 29 3.51 2.72 -8.37
N ALA A 30 3.34 3.80 -7.59
CA ALA A 30 2.42 4.87 -7.99
C ALA A 30 2.85 6.25 -7.47
N GLN A 31 2.69 7.27 -8.32
CA GLN A 31 2.92 8.68 -7.96
C GLN A 31 1.99 9.15 -6.82
N ARG A 32 0.83 8.52 -6.68
CA ARG A 32 -0.12 8.74 -5.58
C ARG A 32 -0.58 7.38 -5.05
N HIS A 33 -0.46 7.18 -3.75
CA HIS A 33 -0.95 5.98 -3.07
C HIS A 33 -1.67 6.36 -1.76
N LEU A 34 -2.53 5.46 -1.28
CA LEU A 34 -3.20 5.60 0.01
C LEU A 34 -2.41 4.83 1.06
N ASP A 35 -1.86 5.55 2.03
CA ASP A 35 -1.24 4.92 3.20
C ASP A 35 -2.35 4.52 4.15
N VAL A 36 -2.41 3.24 4.53
CA VAL A 36 -3.34 2.71 5.53
C VAL A 36 -2.54 2.08 6.66
N THR A 37 -2.78 2.54 7.88
CA THR A 37 -2.20 1.97 9.10
C THR A 37 -3.31 1.29 9.89
N LEU A 38 -3.09 0.03 10.25
CA LEU A 38 -3.97 -0.73 11.13
C LEU A 38 -3.35 -0.81 12.53
N GLN A 39 -4.04 -0.27 13.53
CA GLN A 39 -3.63 -0.34 14.93
C GLN A 39 -4.58 -1.22 15.71
N ARG A 40 -4.05 -2.25 16.38
CA ARG A 40 -4.85 -3.12 17.25
C ARG A 40 -5.12 -2.43 18.58
N VAL A 41 -6.38 -2.45 19.02
CA VAL A 41 -6.75 -2.01 20.37
C VAL A 41 -6.21 -3.02 21.39
N PRO A 42 -5.60 -2.59 22.51
CA PRO A 42 -5.12 -3.50 23.53
C PRO A 42 -6.19 -4.50 23.99
N ASP A 43 -5.79 -5.75 24.15
CA ASP A 43 -6.63 -6.86 24.64
C ASP A 43 -7.95 -7.07 23.87
N SER A 44 -8.00 -6.66 22.60
CA SER A 44 -9.19 -6.75 21.75
C SER A 44 -8.85 -7.22 20.34
N ASP A 45 -9.83 -7.82 19.67
CA ASP A 45 -9.78 -8.10 18.24
C ASP A 45 -10.28 -6.93 17.38
N ILE A 46 -10.51 -5.77 17.98
CA ILE A 46 -10.80 -4.53 17.25
C ILE A 46 -9.52 -3.90 16.74
N ARG A 47 -9.51 -3.50 15.47
CA ARG A 47 -8.43 -2.78 14.81
C ARG A 47 -8.99 -1.47 14.28
N THR A 48 -8.25 -0.38 14.47
CA THR A 48 -8.57 0.93 13.89
C THR A 48 -7.72 1.12 12.65
N ALA A 49 -8.37 1.41 11.53
CA ALA A 49 -7.71 1.84 10.31
C ALA A 49 -7.63 3.38 10.28
N THR A 50 -6.44 3.92 10.12
CA THR A 50 -6.23 5.32 9.78
C THR A 50 -5.60 5.40 8.40
N TRP A 51 -6.06 6.31 7.56
CA TRP A 51 -5.54 6.44 6.20
C TRP A 51 -5.25 7.88 5.83
N ARG A 52 -4.31 8.06 4.91
CA ARG A 52 -3.99 9.36 4.30
C ARG A 52 -3.57 9.19 2.86
N TRP A 53 -3.91 10.17 2.04
CA TRP A 53 -3.32 10.27 0.71
C TRP A 53 -1.86 10.69 0.85
N SER A 54 -0.95 9.83 0.39
CA SER A 54 0.44 10.21 0.20
C SER A 54 0.54 10.96 -1.13
N ARG A 55 1.01 12.21 -1.06
CA ARG A 55 1.45 12.98 -2.22
C ARG A 55 2.95 13.16 -2.06
N ARG A 56 3.73 12.80 -3.07
CA ARG A 56 5.03 13.44 -3.25
C ARG A 56 4.81 14.89 -3.70
#